data_AF-A0A0F7EE62-F1
#
_entry.id   AF-A0A0F7EE62-F1
#
_cell.length_a   1.000
_cell.length_b   1.000
_cell.length_c   1.000
_cell.angle_alpha   90.00
_cell.angle_beta   90.00
_cell.angle_gamma   90.00
#
_symmetry.space_group_name_H-M   'P 1'
#
loop_
_entity.id
_entity.type
_entity.pdbx_description
1 polymer ?
#
loop_
_entity_poly.entity_id
_entity_poly.type
_entity_poly.pdbx_seq_one_letter_code
_entity_poly.pdbx_strand_id
1 'polypeptide(L)'
;MDWQKDKEMLVRLRRLHTKNKPSKDFVETLRARLEHRANVAVHKRSRLFRPIQYGLGLASVFALLLYLFAPSMNKEALPPMSSYPTKQEFIAKPPVEVSEKQKQQQQQEQKQQPVSKQPISLKDSPAQKQATKGKEQNDVIIPRSQPKENRKETNSPAPKEKALTYLRELGGEDVKDYQINPVLSAPARGYIFMNRMVNGIPFLADSYKVELDESGQLKQSTITKNTDTNLKFPLPQQAISKAKATQLFMKNMRLVYQGDEQPRLTYEFNFSGYIDAVSGQVREAKEEEQGQQSSKPIPIAAQSKKLTAHSPEEVARILQQEFGIAVFGPYATDDAVSTENYKQYSWQIEEGKILKVETLDGQIMGFRISSPDIEDPNVSTNAIHKELAGTATRIIERYMDANTKELQLIDVKKAGLTQTYRFIRSHQGIPVINKSYSVTLDTITEKVIGLDLGYSVQGSAALPDKSKAMTPEAAAAIYLKERPLSLVYIMLEDKKQQKVTPHLVYQIYYHDTPRLYVDAVTGEVI
;
A
#
# COMPACT_ATOMS: atom_id res chain seq x y z
N MET A 1 -38.16 -1.05 27.27
CA MET A 1 -37.86 0.03 28.23
C MET A 1 -38.68 -0.23 29.49
N ASP A 2 -38.01 -0.41 30.62
CA ASP A 2 -38.61 -0.80 31.91
C ASP A 2 -38.77 0.43 32.80
N TRP A 3 -39.98 0.98 32.82
CA TRP A 3 -40.33 2.30 33.39
C TRP A 3 -40.19 2.40 34.92
N GLN A 4 -40.08 1.27 35.63
CA GLN A 4 -39.91 1.27 37.08
C GLN A 4 -38.48 1.67 37.50
N LYS A 5 -37.46 1.33 36.69
CA LYS A 5 -36.06 1.69 36.97
C LYS A 5 -35.80 3.20 36.82
N ASP A 6 -36.52 3.87 35.91
CA ASP A 6 -36.39 5.31 35.68
C ASP A 6 -36.96 6.14 36.84
N LYS A 7 -38.03 5.66 37.49
CA LYS A 7 -38.58 6.31 38.71
C LYS A 7 -37.63 6.19 39.89
N GLU A 8 -37.00 5.03 40.10
CA GLU A 8 -35.99 4.88 41.16
C GLU A 8 -34.74 5.73 40.89
N MET A 9 -34.32 5.85 39.64
CA MET A 9 -33.22 6.72 39.24
C MET A 9 -33.53 8.19 39.51
N LEU A 10 -34.76 8.65 39.21
CA LEU A 10 -35.21 10.01 39.51
C LEU A 10 -35.28 10.30 41.02
N VAL A 11 -35.68 9.32 41.84
CA VAL A 11 -35.68 9.46 43.31
C VAL A 11 -34.26 9.52 43.86
N ARG A 12 -33.32 8.71 43.32
CA ARG A 12 -31.88 8.78 43.67
C ARG A 12 -31.24 10.11 43.26
N LEU A 13 -31.54 10.62 42.07
CA LEU A 13 -31.04 11.92 41.60
C LEU A 13 -31.57 13.08 42.45
N ARG A 14 -32.83 13.03 42.87
CA ARG A 14 -33.43 14.04 43.76
C ARG A 14 -32.79 14.05 45.15
N ARG A 15 -32.31 12.90 45.66
CA ARG A 15 -31.55 12.81 46.92
C ARG A 15 -30.10 13.29 46.79
N LEU A 16 -29.50 13.23 45.60
CA LEU A 16 -28.14 13.72 45.34
C LEU A 16 -28.09 15.25 45.19
N HIS A 17 -29.20 15.87 44.76
CA HIS A 17 -29.29 17.31 44.50
C HIS A 17 -29.33 18.21 45.75
N THR A 18 -29.47 17.65 46.95
CA THR A 18 -29.53 18.43 48.20
C THR A 18 -28.17 18.72 48.82
N LYS A 19 -27.06 18.13 48.32
CA LYS A 19 -25.74 18.28 48.96
C LYS A 19 -24.66 19.03 48.18
N ASN A 20 -24.78 19.26 46.87
CA ASN A 20 -23.82 20.09 46.13
C ASN A 20 -24.50 20.75 44.92
N LYS A 21 -24.37 22.08 44.79
CA LYS A 21 -24.70 22.75 43.53
C LYS A 21 -23.71 22.27 42.46
N PRO A 22 -24.18 21.84 41.26
CA PRO A 22 -23.28 21.46 40.18
C PRO A 22 -22.39 22.64 39.78
N SER A 23 -21.13 22.35 39.44
CA SER A 23 -20.19 23.36 38.95
C SER A 23 -20.72 23.99 37.65
N LYS A 24 -20.37 25.25 37.41
CA LYS A 24 -20.80 26.00 36.22
C LYS A 24 -20.38 25.28 34.93
N ASP A 25 -19.17 24.71 34.90
CA ASP A 25 -18.66 23.89 33.81
C ASP A 25 -19.54 22.66 33.53
N PHE A 26 -20.00 21.97 34.57
CA PHE A 26 -20.87 20.81 34.39
C PHE A 26 -22.20 21.22 33.75
N VAL A 27 -22.77 22.35 34.15
CA VAL A 27 -24.04 22.86 33.61
C VAL A 27 -23.88 23.29 32.15
N GLU A 28 -22.80 24.01 31.81
CA GLU A 28 -22.53 24.42 30.42
C GLU A 28 -22.21 23.23 29.51
N THR A 29 -21.48 22.23 30.01
CA THR A 29 -21.18 20.99 29.28
C THR A 29 -22.44 20.15 29.05
N LEU A 30 -23.32 20.06 30.06
CA LEU A 30 -24.59 19.36 29.92
C LEU A 30 -25.51 20.06 28.91
N ARG A 31 -25.50 21.41 28.90
CA ARG A 31 -26.25 22.21 27.92
C ARG A 31 -25.76 21.98 26.49
N ALA A 32 -24.46 22.05 26.25
CA ALA A 32 -23.87 21.77 24.94
C ALA A 32 -24.19 20.34 24.46
N ARG A 33 -24.17 19.36 25.37
CA ARG A 33 -24.52 17.97 25.08
C ARG A 33 -26.00 17.78 24.74
N LEU A 34 -26.89 18.49 25.44
CA LEU A 34 -28.33 18.46 25.17
C LEU A 34 -28.66 19.16 23.85
N GLU A 35 -28.03 20.29 23.55
CA GLU A 35 -28.17 21.00 22.27
C GLU A 35 -27.67 20.15 21.09
N HIS A 36 -26.52 19.49 21.24
CA HIS A 36 -26.00 18.57 20.21
C HIS A 36 -26.93 17.36 20.01
N ARG A 37 -27.40 16.72 21.08
CA ARG A 37 -28.34 15.59 20.98
C ARG A 37 -29.70 15.99 20.41
N ALA A 38 -30.20 17.18 20.75
CA ALA A 38 -31.41 17.73 20.15
C ALA A 38 -31.22 17.97 18.65
N ASN A 39 -30.09 18.56 18.24
CA ASN A 39 -29.78 18.79 16.83
C ASN A 39 -29.64 17.47 16.05
N VAL A 40 -28.97 16.46 16.60
CA VAL A 40 -28.85 15.13 15.98
C VAL A 40 -30.19 14.42 15.90
N ALA A 41 -31.04 14.51 16.93
CA ALA A 41 -32.37 13.92 16.92
C ALA A 41 -33.32 14.61 15.91
N VAL A 42 -33.23 15.94 15.76
CA VAL A 42 -33.96 16.72 14.75
C VAL A 42 -33.51 16.34 13.34
N HIS A 43 -32.20 16.16 13.12
CA HIS A 43 -31.65 15.74 11.82
C HIS A 43 -31.94 14.27 11.48
N LYS A 44 -32.10 13.39 12.49
CA LYS A 44 -32.57 12.01 12.28
C LYS A 44 -34.08 11.95 12.00
N ARG A 45 -34.90 12.83 12.60
CA ARG A 45 -36.35 12.88 12.35
C ARG A 45 -36.72 13.53 11.01
N SER A 46 -35.89 14.42 10.45
CA SER A 46 -36.17 15.07 9.15
C SER A 46 -35.95 14.18 7.92
N ARG A 47 -35.38 12.97 8.08
CA ARG A 47 -35.15 12.02 6.98
C ARG A 47 -36.19 10.91 6.84
N LEU A 48 -37.21 10.85 7.71
CA LEU A 48 -38.21 9.77 7.73
C LEU A 48 -39.67 10.19 7.54
N PHE A 49 -40.01 11.47 7.32
CA PHE A 49 -41.40 11.87 7.06
C PHE A 49 -41.52 13.06 6.09
N ARG A 50 -42.29 12.88 5.00
CA ARG A 50 -43.03 13.94 4.27
C ARG A 50 -44.51 13.89 4.71
N PRO A 51 -45.26 15.01 4.59
CA PRO A 51 -45.98 15.59 5.72
C PRO A 51 -47.39 15.03 5.91
N ILE A 52 -47.82 14.85 7.16
CA ILE A 52 -49.24 14.83 7.52
C ILE A 52 -49.46 16.03 8.43
N GLN A 53 -50.28 16.97 7.93
CA GLN A 53 -50.88 18.03 8.73
C GLN A 53 -51.73 17.38 9.82
N TYR A 54 -51.37 17.52 11.09
CA TYR A 54 -52.29 17.72 12.19
C TYR A 54 -51.54 18.42 13.33
N GLY A 55 -52.15 19.46 13.87
CA GLY A 55 -51.60 20.29 14.93
C GLY A 55 -51.43 19.57 16.26
N LEU A 56 -50.85 20.31 17.21
CA LEU A 56 -50.53 19.95 18.60
C LEU A 56 -49.23 19.15 18.78
N GLY A 57 -48.16 19.84 19.19
CA GLY A 57 -46.98 19.13 19.69
C GLY A 57 -45.70 19.92 19.98
N LEU A 58 -45.73 21.25 20.17
CA LEU A 58 -44.53 22.00 20.62
C LEU A 58 -44.77 22.99 21.77
N ALA A 59 -46.01 23.18 22.22
CA ALA A 59 -46.32 24.06 23.35
C ALA A 59 -46.09 23.42 24.74
N SER A 60 -45.99 22.10 24.85
CA SER A 60 -45.96 21.40 26.14
C SER A 60 -44.57 21.33 26.81
N VAL A 61 -43.47 21.43 26.05
CA VAL A 61 -42.11 21.40 26.63
C VAL A 61 -41.65 22.79 27.09
N PHE A 62 -42.06 23.85 26.38
CA PHE A 62 -41.78 25.22 26.78
C PHE A 62 -42.68 25.71 27.94
N ALA A 63 -43.92 25.23 28.03
CA ALA A 63 -44.80 25.53 29.18
C ALA A 63 -44.30 24.88 30.48
N LEU A 64 -43.69 23.69 30.41
CA LEU A 64 -43.14 23.00 31.59
C LEU A 64 -41.86 23.66 32.12
N LEU A 65 -41.05 24.27 31.23
CA LEU A 65 -39.85 25.02 31.60
C LEU A 65 -40.17 26.44 32.13
N LEU A 66 -41.22 27.08 31.62
CA LEU A 66 -41.69 28.38 32.12
C LEU A 66 -42.43 28.28 33.47
N TYR A 67 -43.15 27.17 33.74
CA TYR A 67 -43.80 26.95 35.04
C TYR A 67 -42.81 26.63 36.18
N LEU A 68 -41.63 26.09 35.85
CA LEU A 68 -40.60 25.76 36.84
C LEU A 68 -39.63 26.94 37.14
N PHE A 69 -39.67 28.03 36.36
CA PHE A 69 -38.69 29.13 36.48
C PHE A 69 -39.24 30.56 36.37
N ALA A 70 -40.55 30.79 36.34
CA ALA A 70 -41.09 32.16 36.37
C ALA A 70 -41.31 32.67 37.81
N PRO A 71 -40.67 33.78 38.23
CA PRO A 71 -41.17 34.58 39.34
C PRO A 71 -42.47 35.28 38.87
N SER A 72 -43.47 35.33 39.75
CA SER A 72 -44.74 36.02 39.55
C SER A 72 -44.53 37.46 39.06
N MET A 73 -45.06 37.85 37.88
CA MET A 73 -45.61 39.19 37.58
C MET A 73 -46.27 39.26 36.16
N ASN A 74 -47.54 39.68 36.16
CA ASN A 74 -48.37 40.41 35.18
C ASN A 74 -48.52 40.02 33.69
N LYS A 75 -49.81 40.02 33.29
CA LYS A 75 -50.40 39.76 31.97
C LYS A 75 -50.32 40.99 31.07
N GLU A 76 -50.05 40.82 29.77
CA GLU A 76 -50.64 41.61 28.68
C GLU A 76 -50.44 40.91 27.31
N ALA A 77 -51.35 41.20 26.37
CA ALA A 77 -51.75 40.34 25.25
C ALA A 77 -50.95 40.49 23.95
N LEU A 78 -50.91 39.42 23.14
CA LEU A 78 -50.43 39.41 21.74
C LEU A 78 -51.61 39.61 20.75
N PRO A 79 -51.44 40.38 19.65
CA PRO A 79 -52.35 40.34 18.49
C PRO A 79 -51.85 39.40 17.35
N PRO A 80 -52.70 39.04 16.37
CA PRO A 80 -52.54 37.85 15.52
C PRO A 80 -51.84 38.06 14.15
N MET A 81 -51.39 36.94 13.57
CA MET A 81 -50.74 36.80 12.25
C MET A 81 -51.69 37.03 11.04
N SER A 82 -51.15 37.56 9.93
CA SER A 82 -51.81 37.66 8.61
C SER A 82 -50.88 37.25 7.45
N SER A 83 -51.39 36.30 6.64
CA SER A 83 -51.26 36.00 5.18
C SER A 83 -50.01 36.26 4.31
N TYR A 84 -49.66 35.23 3.51
CA TYR A 84 -48.66 35.10 2.40
C TYR A 84 -48.90 36.00 1.16
N PRO A 85 -48.02 36.04 0.11
CA PRO A 85 -47.99 35.02 -0.98
C PRO A 85 -46.63 34.71 -1.67
N THR A 86 -46.68 33.65 -2.50
CA THR A 86 -45.67 32.93 -3.31
C THR A 86 -45.46 33.49 -4.73
N LYS A 87 -44.23 33.43 -5.29
CA LYS A 87 -43.83 32.96 -6.67
C LYS A 87 -42.52 33.59 -7.16
N GLN A 88 -41.60 32.80 -7.73
CA GLN A 88 -40.87 33.16 -8.96
C GLN A 88 -40.19 31.96 -9.64
N GLU A 89 -40.15 32.04 -10.97
CA GLU A 89 -39.98 30.97 -11.95
C GLU A 89 -38.52 30.68 -12.35
N PHE A 90 -38.32 29.50 -12.92
CA PHE A 90 -37.11 29.01 -13.58
C PHE A 90 -36.86 29.71 -14.92
N ILE A 91 -35.60 30.09 -15.20
CA ILE A 91 -35.10 30.40 -16.54
C ILE A 91 -33.85 29.55 -16.81
N ALA A 92 -33.91 28.72 -17.85
CA ALA A 92 -32.79 27.96 -18.39
C ALA A 92 -31.99 28.80 -19.40
N LYS A 93 -30.65 28.65 -19.42
CA LYS A 93 -29.74 29.22 -20.44
C LYS A 93 -29.20 28.12 -21.37
N PRO A 94 -28.95 28.41 -22.66
CA PRO A 94 -28.50 27.45 -23.68
C PRO A 94 -26.96 27.21 -23.66
N PRO A 95 -26.45 26.17 -24.35
CA PRO A 95 -25.03 25.78 -24.31
C PRO A 95 -24.15 26.60 -25.27
N VAL A 96 -22.88 26.77 -24.88
CA VAL A 96 -21.85 27.55 -25.58
C VAL A 96 -21.10 26.68 -26.59
N GLU A 97 -20.87 27.28 -27.76
CA GLU A 97 -20.18 26.83 -28.96
C GLU A 97 -18.65 26.84 -28.79
N VAL A 98 -17.95 25.77 -29.22
CA VAL A 98 -16.49 25.60 -29.10
C VAL A 98 -15.80 26.10 -30.37
N SER A 99 -14.85 27.03 -30.22
CA SER A 99 -14.10 27.69 -31.30
C SER A 99 -13.01 26.81 -31.92
N GLU A 100 -12.93 26.82 -33.26
CA GLU A 100 -12.02 26.06 -34.14
C GLU A 100 -10.51 26.38 -34.03
N LYS A 101 -10.05 27.19 -33.07
CA LYS A 101 -8.62 27.55 -32.95
C LYS A 101 -7.72 26.50 -32.29
N GLN A 102 -8.26 25.39 -31.79
CA GLN A 102 -7.45 24.32 -31.18
C GLN A 102 -7.06 23.17 -32.13
N LYS A 103 -7.53 23.17 -33.38
CA LYS A 103 -7.22 22.10 -34.35
C LYS A 103 -5.94 22.32 -35.19
N GLN A 104 -5.33 23.50 -35.15
CA GLN A 104 -4.16 23.82 -35.98
C GLN A 104 -2.80 23.76 -35.26
N GLN A 105 -2.76 23.65 -33.93
CA GLN A 105 -1.48 23.53 -33.19
C GLN A 105 -0.97 22.09 -33.01
N GLN A 106 -1.76 21.06 -33.32
CA GLN A 106 -1.32 19.65 -33.22
C GLN A 106 -0.77 19.05 -34.52
N GLN A 107 -0.75 19.80 -35.64
CA GLN A 107 -0.23 19.31 -36.93
C GLN A 107 1.16 19.85 -37.32
N GLN A 108 1.81 20.68 -36.48
CA GLN A 108 3.11 21.28 -36.79
C GLN A 108 4.33 20.67 -36.07
N GLU A 109 4.16 19.71 -35.15
CA GLU A 109 5.31 19.06 -34.47
C GLU A 109 5.71 17.69 -35.06
N GLN A 110 5.01 17.19 -36.08
CA GLN A 110 5.43 16.01 -36.86
C GLN A 110 6.05 16.42 -38.20
N LYS A 111 7.21 17.07 -38.17
CA LYS A 111 8.17 17.12 -39.29
C LYS A 111 9.43 17.83 -38.84
N GLN A 112 10.40 17.08 -38.30
CA GLN A 112 11.85 17.32 -38.47
C GLN A 112 12.67 16.22 -37.78
N GLN A 113 13.06 15.21 -38.56
CA GLN A 113 14.28 14.44 -38.38
C GLN A 113 15.12 14.67 -39.64
N PRO A 114 16.44 14.90 -39.55
CA PRO A 114 17.34 14.54 -40.63
C PRO A 114 18.00 13.20 -40.33
N VAL A 115 17.88 12.33 -41.32
CA VAL A 115 18.60 11.07 -41.51
C VAL A 115 20.07 11.40 -41.77
N SER A 116 20.99 10.75 -41.06
CA SER A 116 22.37 10.57 -41.53
C SER A 116 22.70 9.08 -41.50
N LYS A 117 22.95 8.51 -42.68
CA LYS A 117 23.49 7.17 -42.91
C LYS A 117 24.96 7.34 -43.26
N GLN A 118 25.85 6.65 -42.55
CA GLN A 118 27.04 6.03 -43.14
C GLN A 118 27.48 4.82 -42.29
N PRO A 119 27.97 3.73 -42.93
CA PRO A 119 28.25 2.46 -42.27
C PRO A 119 29.71 2.38 -41.81
N ILE A 120 29.96 1.78 -40.65
CA ILE A 120 31.30 1.35 -40.26
C ILE A 120 31.27 -0.16 -39.99
N SER A 121 31.98 -0.87 -40.86
CA SER A 121 32.43 -2.25 -40.75
C SER A 121 33.54 -2.34 -39.70
N LEU A 122 33.58 -3.40 -38.89
CA LEU A 122 34.80 -3.89 -38.27
C LEU A 122 34.73 -5.40 -38.04
N LYS A 123 35.68 -6.07 -38.67
CA LYS A 123 36.09 -7.46 -38.56
C LYS A 123 37.09 -7.64 -37.41
N ASP A 124 37.07 -8.85 -36.85
CA ASP A 124 38.18 -9.65 -36.30
C ASP A 124 38.96 -9.27 -35.02
N SER A 125 38.69 -10.09 -33.98
CA SER A 125 39.64 -10.86 -33.12
C SER A 125 40.53 -10.15 -32.06
N PRO A 126 41.16 -10.86 -31.08
CA PRO A 126 41.18 -12.30 -30.76
C PRO A 126 40.99 -12.69 -29.26
N ALA A 127 40.92 -14.02 -29.07
CA ALA A 127 40.97 -14.76 -27.82
C ALA A 127 42.27 -14.57 -26.99
N GLN A 128 42.14 -14.65 -25.66
CA GLN A 128 43.25 -14.83 -24.72
C GLN A 128 43.18 -16.21 -24.05
N LYS A 129 44.15 -17.05 -24.38
CA LYS A 129 44.59 -18.20 -23.58
C LYS A 129 45.40 -17.68 -22.39
N GLN A 130 45.12 -18.16 -21.18
CA GLN A 130 46.10 -18.15 -20.09
C GLN A 130 46.34 -19.58 -19.63
N ALA A 131 47.61 -19.97 -19.73
CA ALA A 131 48.20 -21.12 -19.09
C ALA A 131 48.91 -20.65 -17.83
N THR A 132 48.78 -21.38 -16.72
CA THR A 132 49.73 -21.34 -15.60
C THR A 132 49.85 -22.73 -14.98
N LYS A 133 51.10 -23.15 -14.78
CA LYS A 133 51.51 -24.43 -14.20
C LYS A 133 52.60 -24.14 -13.16
N GLY A 134 52.36 -24.57 -11.92
CA GLY A 134 53.33 -24.83 -10.84
C GLY A 134 53.89 -23.61 -10.08
N LYS A 135 54.44 -23.72 -8.87
CA LYS A 135 54.45 -24.73 -7.76
C LYS A 135 55.33 -24.09 -6.66
N GLU A 136 55.03 -24.31 -5.37
CA GLU A 136 55.86 -24.17 -4.12
C GLU A 136 54.91 -23.72 -2.98
N GLN A 137 54.49 -24.50 -1.98
CA GLN A 137 55.10 -25.47 -1.05
C GLN A 137 55.95 -24.81 0.05
N ASN A 138 55.37 -24.69 1.25
CA ASN A 138 56.09 -24.66 2.53
C ASN A 138 55.22 -25.34 3.61
N ASP A 139 55.77 -26.44 4.14
CA ASP A 139 55.28 -27.26 5.25
C ASP A 139 55.48 -26.56 6.61
N VAL A 140 54.59 -26.81 7.59
CA VAL A 140 54.95 -27.12 9.00
C VAL A 140 53.78 -27.86 9.71
N ILE A 141 54.02 -29.17 9.94
CA ILE A 141 53.73 -30.02 11.12
C ILE A 141 52.27 -30.30 11.59
N ILE A 142 51.95 -31.61 11.49
CA ILE A 142 50.81 -32.35 12.06
C ILE A 142 51.21 -32.99 13.41
N PRO A 143 50.27 -33.28 14.32
CA PRO A 143 50.32 -34.51 15.11
C PRO A 143 49.15 -35.47 14.82
N ARG A 144 49.53 -36.60 14.22
CA ARG A 144 49.12 -38.01 14.44
C ARG A 144 47.64 -38.33 14.77
N SER A 145 46.93 -38.68 13.70
CA SER A 145 46.03 -39.83 13.48
C SER A 145 45.79 -40.86 14.61
N GLN A 146 44.51 -41.23 14.82
CA GLN A 146 43.93 -42.58 14.66
C GLN A 146 42.39 -42.49 14.51
N PRO A 147 41.66 -43.49 14.02
CA PRO A 147 41.82 -44.23 12.76
C PRO A 147 40.56 -44.10 11.87
N LYS A 148 40.77 -44.20 10.54
CA LYS A 148 39.69 -44.32 9.55
C LYS A 148 38.89 -45.60 9.82
N GLU A 149 37.70 -45.43 10.37
CA GLU A 149 36.66 -46.45 10.26
C GLU A 149 36.07 -46.36 8.85
N ASN A 150 36.13 -47.48 8.14
CA ASN A 150 35.60 -47.69 6.79
C ASN A 150 34.12 -47.27 6.72
N ARG A 151 33.85 -46.00 6.43
CA ARG A 151 32.55 -45.62 5.87
C ARG A 151 32.60 -46.02 4.40
N LYS A 152 32.00 -47.17 4.09
CA LYS A 152 31.63 -47.57 2.74
C LYS A 152 31.19 -46.31 1.98
N GLU A 153 31.87 -46.00 0.89
CA GLU A 153 31.28 -45.20 -0.19
C GLU A 153 30.05 -45.98 -0.67
N THR A 154 28.95 -45.78 0.04
CA THR A 154 27.64 -46.15 -0.44
C THR A 154 27.44 -45.30 -1.69
N ASN A 155 27.42 -45.96 -2.85
CA ASN A 155 26.94 -45.42 -4.13
C ASN A 155 25.47 -45.00 -4.00
N SER A 156 25.20 -43.99 -3.16
CA SER A 156 23.91 -43.35 -3.07
C SER A 156 23.79 -42.43 -4.28
N PRO A 157 22.75 -42.59 -5.11
CA PRO A 157 22.54 -41.72 -6.26
C PRO A 157 22.56 -40.26 -5.81
N ALA A 158 23.11 -39.38 -6.64
CA ALA A 158 23.20 -37.96 -6.32
C ALA A 158 21.81 -37.41 -5.98
N PRO A 159 21.67 -36.40 -5.09
CA PRO A 159 20.36 -35.87 -4.68
C PRO A 159 19.42 -35.57 -5.86
N LYS A 160 19.98 -35.10 -6.98
CA LYS A 160 19.26 -34.92 -8.26
C LYS A 160 18.63 -36.20 -8.80
N GLU A 161 19.38 -37.30 -8.84
CA GLU A 161 18.91 -38.57 -9.39
C GLU A 161 17.81 -39.18 -8.52
N LYS A 162 17.96 -39.12 -7.19
CA LYS A 162 16.92 -39.51 -6.25
C LYS A 162 15.64 -38.71 -6.44
N ALA A 163 15.75 -37.38 -6.53
CA ALA A 163 14.59 -36.50 -6.73
C ALA A 163 13.87 -36.79 -8.06
N LEU A 164 14.62 -37.09 -9.13
CA LEU A 164 14.05 -37.47 -10.41
C LEU A 164 13.35 -38.83 -10.38
N THR A 165 13.89 -39.80 -9.64
CA THR A 165 13.22 -41.09 -9.42
C THR A 165 11.90 -40.88 -8.70
N TYR A 166 11.88 -40.11 -7.61
CA TYR A 166 10.64 -39.78 -6.89
C TYR A 166 9.61 -39.11 -7.80
N LEU A 167 10.03 -38.17 -8.65
CA LEU A 167 9.11 -37.49 -9.57
C LEU A 167 8.50 -38.45 -10.60
N ARG A 168 9.28 -39.40 -11.13
CA ARG A 168 8.78 -40.43 -12.06
C ARG A 168 7.81 -41.39 -11.39
N GLU A 169 8.10 -41.80 -10.15
CA GLU A 169 7.19 -42.62 -9.35
C GLU A 169 5.89 -41.87 -9.04
N LEU A 170 5.99 -40.58 -8.72
CA LEU A 170 4.86 -39.74 -8.34
C LEU A 170 3.92 -39.44 -9.50
N GLY A 171 4.46 -39.08 -10.66
CA GLY A 171 3.67 -38.67 -11.82
C GLY A 171 3.41 -39.78 -12.85
N GLY A 172 4.08 -40.94 -12.73
CA GLY A 172 3.91 -42.07 -13.64
C GLY A 172 4.10 -41.67 -15.12
N GLU A 173 3.16 -42.12 -15.96
CA GLU A 173 3.15 -41.85 -17.40
C GLU A 173 3.00 -40.36 -17.74
N ASP A 174 2.33 -39.57 -16.89
CA ASP A 174 2.07 -38.15 -17.13
C ASP A 174 3.37 -37.33 -17.20
N VAL A 175 4.43 -37.76 -16.53
CA VAL A 175 5.73 -37.04 -16.46
C VAL A 175 6.39 -36.94 -17.84
N LYS A 176 5.99 -37.76 -18.82
CA LYS A 176 6.54 -37.73 -20.19
C LYS A 176 6.36 -36.38 -20.88
N ASP A 177 5.30 -35.65 -20.55
CA ASP A 177 5.01 -34.32 -21.09
C ASP A 177 5.70 -33.18 -20.30
N TYR A 178 6.50 -33.52 -19.29
CA TYR A 178 7.11 -32.56 -18.38
C TYR A 178 8.62 -32.51 -18.56
N GLN A 179 9.19 -31.33 -18.37
CA GLN A 179 10.64 -31.14 -18.34
C GLN A 179 11.06 -30.44 -17.06
N ILE A 180 12.28 -30.74 -16.61
CA ILE A 180 12.91 -30.01 -15.51
C ILE A 180 13.01 -28.55 -15.92
N ASN A 181 12.47 -27.66 -15.10
CA ASN A 181 12.67 -26.24 -15.24
C ASN A 181 14.01 -25.88 -14.58
N PRO A 182 15.08 -25.59 -15.35
CA PRO A 182 16.39 -25.34 -14.78
C PRO A 182 16.42 -24.04 -13.98
N VAL A 183 15.51 -23.11 -14.28
CA VAL A 183 15.43 -21.82 -13.57
C VAL A 183 14.72 -22.00 -12.23
N LEU A 184 13.68 -22.83 -12.16
CA LEU A 184 12.98 -23.10 -10.91
C LEU A 184 13.54 -24.28 -10.11
N SER A 185 14.64 -24.89 -10.53
CA SER A 185 15.26 -26.03 -9.82
C SER A 185 16.56 -25.61 -9.13
N ALA A 186 16.88 -26.25 -8.02
CA ALA A 186 18.20 -26.19 -7.38
C ALA A 186 18.70 -27.63 -7.14
N PRO A 187 19.13 -28.35 -8.20
CA PRO A 187 19.41 -29.78 -8.12
C PRO A 187 20.50 -30.15 -7.11
N ALA A 188 21.47 -29.26 -6.88
CA ALA A 188 22.53 -29.45 -5.89
C ALA A 188 22.00 -29.52 -4.44
N ARG A 189 20.83 -28.93 -4.18
CA ARG A 189 20.14 -28.95 -2.88
C ARG A 189 19.03 -30.01 -2.83
N GLY A 190 18.95 -30.90 -3.83
CA GLY A 190 17.86 -31.88 -3.92
C GLY A 190 16.49 -31.26 -4.24
N TYR A 191 16.45 -30.04 -4.78
CA TYR A 191 15.23 -29.35 -5.18
C TYR A 191 15.03 -29.43 -6.69
N ILE A 192 14.01 -30.15 -7.13
CA ILE A 192 13.68 -30.32 -8.56
C ILE A 192 12.26 -29.84 -8.81
N PHE A 193 12.12 -29.00 -9.83
CA PHE A 193 10.86 -28.46 -10.30
C PHE A 193 10.69 -28.83 -11.77
N MET A 194 9.57 -29.47 -12.12
CA MET A 194 9.21 -29.85 -13.49
C MET A 194 7.93 -29.14 -13.90
N ASN A 195 7.88 -28.66 -15.14
CA ASN A 195 6.70 -28.07 -15.73
C ASN A 195 6.25 -28.88 -16.93
N ARG A 196 4.93 -28.94 -17.17
CA ARG A 196 4.40 -29.44 -18.42
C ARG A 196 4.87 -28.55 -19.57
N MET A 197 5.24 -29.17 -20.68
CA MET A 197 5.66 -28.46 -21.88
C MET A 197 4.49 -28.38 -22.87
N VAL A 198 4.14 -27.16 -23.26
CA VAL A 198 3.12 -26.90 -24.29
C VAL A 198 3.80 -26.11 -25.40
N ASN A 199 3.74 -26.59 -26.64
CA ASN A 199 4.46 -25.97 -27.78
C ASN A 199 5.97 -25.75 -27.51
N GLY A 200 6.59 -26.61 -26.70
CA GLY A 200 8.00 -26.48 -26.30
C GLY A 200 8.27 -25.38 -25.24
N ILE A 201 7.23 -24.81 -24.63
CA ILE A 201 7.30 -23.74 -23.63
C ILE A 201 6.72 -24.25 -22.30
N PRO A 202 7.36 -23.95 -21.16
CA PRO A 202 6.88 -24.39 -19.85
C PRO A 202 5.55 -23.73 -19.47
N PHE A 203 4.60 -24.53 -19.02
CA PHE A 203 3.32 -24.09 -18.45
C PHE A 203 3.39 -24.11 -16.92
N LEU A 204 3.34 -22.93 -16.31
CA LEU A 204 3.64 -22.78 -14.88
C LEU A 204 2.52 -23.23 -13.94
N ALA A 205 1.28 -23.31 -14.43
CA ALA A 205 0.15 -23.80 -13.66
C ALA A 205 0.02 -25.34 -13.65
N ASP A 206 0.98 -26.05 -14.26
CA ASP A 206 0.99 -27.51 -14.35
C ASP A 206 2.42 -28.01 -14.07
N SER A 207 2.66 -28.51 -12.86
CA SER A 207 4.00 -28.79 -12.34
C SER A 207 4.07 -29.91 -11.30
N TYR A 208 5.26 -30.48 -11.20
CA TYR A 208 5.68 -31.35 -10.11
C TYR A 208 6.92 -30.77 -9.43
N LYS A 209 6.92 -30.76 -8.10
CA LYS A 209 8.02 -30.26 -7.28
C LYS A 209 8.38 -31.31 -6.24
N VAL A 210 9.68 -31.54 -6.06
CA VAL A 210 10.24 -32.40 -5.02
C VAL A 210 11.41 -31.68 -4.35
N GLU A 211 11.47 -31.76 -3.02
CA GLU A 211 12.56 -31.29 -2.18
C GLU A 211 13.04 -32.45 -1.30
N LEU A 212 14.35 -32.70 -1.33
CA LEU A 212 15.01 -33.68 -0.47
C LEU A 212 15.73 -33.00 0.70
N ASP A 213 15.86 -33.72 1.81
CA ASP A 213 16.75 -33.31 2.91
C ASP A 213 18.22 -33.64 2.63
N GLU A 214 19.11 -33.27 3.55
CA GLU A 214 20.56 -33.53 3.45
C GLU A 214 20.91 -35.03 3.42
N SER A 215 20.04 -35.90 3.94
CA SER A 215 20.20 -37.35 3.87
C SER A 215 19.72 -37.93 2.53
N GLY A 216 19.11 -37.11 1.69
CA GLY A 216 18.51 -37.49 0.41
C GLY A 216 17.16 -38.18 0.56
N GLN A 217 16.47 -38.00 1.68
CA GLN A 217 15.08 -38.44 1.89
C GLN A 217 14.10 -37.35 1.45
N LEU A 218 12.91 -37.76 1.04
CA LEU A 218 11.85 -36.83 0.63
C LEU A 218 11.41 -35.97 1.82
N LYS A 219 11.65 -34.65 1.72
CA LYS A 219 11.17 -33.68 2.70
C LYS A 219 9.80 -33.15 2.32
N GLN A 220 9.62 -32.83 1.04
CA GLN A 220 8.36 -32.30 0.52
C GLN A 220 8.16 -32.66 -0.95
N SER A 221 6.91 -32.95 -1.31
CA SER A 221 6.47 -33.03 -2.71
C SER A 221 5.21 -32.19 -2.92
N THR A 222 5.07 -31.57 -4.08
CA THR A 222 3.88 -30.83 -4.47
C THR A 222 3.54 -31.13 -5.92
N ILE A 223 2.27 -31.41 -6.16
CA ILE A 223 1.71 -31.59 -7.50
C ILE A 223 0.71 -30.46 -7.71
N THR A 224 0.85 -29.75 -8.81
CA THR A 224 -0.13 -28.77 -9.26
C THR A 224 -0.55 -29.17 -10.65
N LYS A 225 -1.80 -29.61 -10.82
CA LYS A 225 -2.34 -29.98 -12.13
C LYS A 225 -3.47 -29.04 -12.52
N ASN A 226 -3.47 -28.62 -13.77
CA ASN A 226 -4.66 -28.02 -14.37
C ASN A 226 -5.50 -29.13 -15.02
N THR A 227 -6.75 -29.25 -14.58
CA THR A 227 -7.67 -30.30 -15.05
C THR A 227 -8.46 -29.91 -16.30
N ASP A 228 -8.39 -28.65 -16.75
CA ASP A 228 -9.05 -28.22 -17.98
C ASP A 228 -8.25 -28.68 -19.21
N THR A 229 -8.85 -29.61 -19.96
CA THR A 229 -8.26 -30.15 -21.19
C THR A 229 -8.58 -29.30 -22.43
N ASN A 230 -9.47 -28.31 -22.31
CA ASN A 230 -9.95 -27.47 -23.41
C ASN A 230 -9.25 -26.10 -23.48
N LEU A 231 -8.11 -25.97 -22.79
CA LEU A 231 -7.31 -24.76 -22.79
C LEU A 231 -6.75 -24.45 -24.19
N LYS A 232 -6.96 -23.21 -24.64
CA LYS A 232 -6.45 -22.71 -25.92
C LYS A 232 -5.20 -21.87 -25.68
N PHE A 233 -4.04 -22.46 -25.94
CA PHE A 233 -2.75 -21.79 -25.75
C PHE A 233 -2.40 -20.90 -26.96
N PRO A 234 -2.01 -19.63 -26.74
CA PRO A 234 -1.45 -18.79 -27.81
C PRO A 234 -0.22 -19.43 -28.44
N LEU A 235 -0.06 -19.34 -29.75
CA LEU A 235 1.09 -19.96 -30.44
C LEU A 235 2.38 -19.16 -30.21
N PRO A 236 3.55 -19.82 -30.03
CA PRO A 236 4.83 -19.14 -29.84
C PRO A 236 5.18 -18.12 -30.92
N GLN A 237 4.74 -18.35 -32.16
CA GLN A 237 5.00 -17.47 -33.31
C GLN A 237 4.27 -16.11 -33.21
N GLN A 238 3.26 -16.01 -32.34
CA GLN A 238 2.56 -14.75 -32.06
C GLN A 238 3.34 -13.88 -31.07
N ALA A 239 4.38 -14.41 -30.43
CA ALA A 239 5.17 -13.65 -29.46
C ALA A 239 6.01 -12.56 -30.14
N ILE A 240 6.05 -11.38 -29.53
CA ILE A 240 7.06 -10.36 -29.80
C ILE A 240 8.45 -10.95 -29.59
N SER A 241 9.44 -10.40 -30.28
CA SER A 241 10.81 -10.88 -30.16
C SER A 241 11.38 -10.64 -28.75
N LYS A 242 12.34 -11.47 -28.34
CA LYS A 242 13.08 -11.29 -27.08
C LYS A 242 13.75 -9.91 -27.00
N ALA A 243 14.23 -9.38 -28.13
CA ALA A 243 14.80 -8.03 -28.22
C ALA A 243 13.74 -6.95 -27.91
N LYS A 244 12.51 -7.09 -28.42
CA LYS A 244 11.42 -6.17 -28.10
C LYS A 244 11.00 -6.27 -26.64
N ALA A 245 10.90 -7.49 -26.09
CA ALA A 245 10.62 -7.70 -24.68
C ALA A 245 11.70 -7.08 -23.77
N THR A 246 12.98 -7.21 -24.16
CA THR A 246 14.11 -6.57 -23.46
C THR A 246 14.00 -5.05 -23.50
N GLN A 247 13.61 -4.46 -24.64
CA GLN A 247 13.38 -3.02 -24.74
C GLN A 247 12.23 -2.56 -23.83
N LEU A 248 11.16 -3.34 -23.75
CA LEU A 248 10.04 -3.05 -22.84
C LEU A 248 10.46 -3.17 -21.39
N PHE A 249 11.26 -4.18 -21.04
CA PHE A 249 11.86 -4.34 -19.72
C PHE A 249 12.67 -3.10 -19.32
N MET A 250 13.63 -2.69 -20.15
CA MET A 250 14.44 -1.49 -19.96
C MET A 250 13.60 -0.23 -19.68
N LYS A 251 12.55 0.00 -20.48
CA LYS A 251 11.68 1.19 -20.36
C LYS A 251 10.89 1.24 -19.06
N ASN A 252 10.77 0.13 -18.35
CA ASN A 252 10.06 0.01 -17.09
C ASN A 252 11.00 -0.20 -15.89
N MET A 253 12.32 -0.05 -16.10
CA MET A 253 13.25 0.12 -14.99
C MET A 253 13.18 1.55 -14.48
N ARG A 254 13.26 1.71 -13.16
CA ARG A 254 13.32 3.03 -12.51
C ARG A 254 14.47 3.10 -11.52
N LEU A 255 14.97 4.31 -11.33
CA LEU A 255 15.90 4.62 -10.26
C LEU A 255 15.16 4.74 -8.94
N VAL A 256 15.78 4.26 -7.87
CA VAL A 256 15.31 4.38 -6.48
C VAL A 256 16.50 4.57 -5.54
N TYR A 257 16.32 5.31 -4.45
CA TYR A 257 17.27 5.28 -3.34
C TYR A 257 16.85 4.23 -2.32
N GLN A 258 17.79 3.43 -1.85
CA GLN A 258 17.56 2.36 -0.87
C GLN A 258 18.67 2.34 0.19
N GLY A 259 18.34 1.87 1.40
CA GLY A 259 19.26 1.81 2.54
C GLY A 259 19.23 3.07 3.40
N ASP A 260 19.27 2.89 4.72
CA ASP A 260 19.17 3.99 5.68
C ASP A 260 20.55 4.58 6.06
N GLU A 261 21.52 3.74 6.44
CA GLU A 261 22.86 4.18 6.85
C GLU A 261 23.82 4.43 5.68
N GLN A 262 23.74 3.58 4.66
CA GLN A 262 24.53 3.68 3.43
C GLN A 262 23.58 3.69 2.24
N PRO A 263 22.95 4.83 1.96
CA PRO A 263 21.99 4.92 0.88
C PRO A 263 22.68 4.69 -0.47
N ARG A 264 22.09 3.82 -1.28
CA ARG A 264 22.52 3.51 -2.63
C ARG A 264 21.48 3.98 -3.62
N LEU A 265 21.95 4.41 -4.78
CA LEU A 265 21.10 4.64 -5.93
C LEU A 265 21.05 3.34 -6.73
N THR A 266 19.89 2.71 -6.84
CA THR A 266 19.74 1.43 -7.52
C THR A 266 18.70 1.51 -8.63
N TYR A 267 18.85 0.65 -9.62
CA TYR A 267 17.81 0.33 -10.58
C TYR A 267 16.97 -0.82 -10.05
N GLU A 268 15.66 -0.62 -10.03
CA GLU A 268 14.69 -1.69 -9.82
C GLU A 268 13.75 -1.81 -11.01
N PHE A 269 13.19 -3.00 -11.18
CA PHE A 269 12.12 -3.21 -12.14
C PHE A 269 10.79 -2.78 -11.50
N ASN A 270 10.14 -1.80 -12.10
CA ASN A 270 9.01 -1.08 -11.51
C ASN A 270 7.70 -1.89 -11.44
N PHE A 271 7.71 -3.19 -11.74
CA PHE A 271 6.54 -4.05 -11.57
C PHE A 271 6.94 -5.50 -11.29
N SER A 272 6.10 -6.19 -10.52
CA SER A 272 6.31 -7.59 -10.10
C SER A 272 5.86 -8.62 -11.15
N GLY A 273 5.28 -8.16 -12.27
CA GLY A 273 4.54 -8.99 -13.21
C GLY A 273 5.32 -9.44 -14.45
N TYR A 274 4.67 -9.32 -15.60
CA TYR A 274 5.11 -9.93 -16.86
C TYR A 274 4.84 -9.00 -18.06
N ILE A 275 5.50 -9.29 -19.17
CA ILE A 275 5.21 -8.67 -20.46
C ILE A 275 4.39 -9.67 -21.24
N ASP A 276 3.13 -9.35 -21.56
CA ASP A 276 2.30 -10.17 -22.44
C ASP A 276 3.01 -10.30 -23.79
N ALA A 277 3.34 -11.53 -24.16
CA ALA A 277 4.20 -11.77 -25.31
C ALA A 277 3.47 -11.50 -26.62
N VAL A 278 2.13 -11.56 -26.68
CA VAL A 278 1.36 -11.38 -27.91
C VAL A 278 1.12 -9.88 -28.17
N SER A 279 0.69 -9.16 -27.14
CA SER A 279 0.33 -7.74 -27.23
C SER A 279 1.50 -6.78 -26.94
N GLY A 280 2.53 -7.25 -26.24
CA GLY A 280 3.62 -6.41 -25.73
C GLY A 280 3.20 -5.52 -24.56
N GLN A 281 2.04 -5.75 -23.96
CA GLN A 281 1.59 -5.02 -22.77
C GLN A 281 2.36 -5.47 -21.54
N VAL A 282 2.93 -4.51 -20.83
CA VAL A 282 3.49 -4.70 -19.50
C VAL A 282 2.35 -4.78 -18.49
N ARG A 283 2.29 -5.84 -17.69
CA ARG A 283 1.26 -6.06 -16.68
C ARG A 283 1.89 -6.44 -15.35
N GLU A 284 1.26 -6.02 -14.28
CA GLU A 284 1.68 -6.37 -12.93
C GLU A 284 1.13 -7.74 -12.52
N ALA A 285 1.81 -8.45 -11.62
CA ALA A 285 1.38 -9.79 -11.19
C ALA A 285 0.07 -9.73 -10.40
N LYS A 286 -0.20 -8.61 -9.74
CA LYS A 286 -1.44 -8.32 -9.02
C LYS A 286 -2.00 -6.99 -9.51
N GLU A 287 -3.27 -6.97 -9.91
CA GLU A 287 -3.92 -5.72 -10.34
C GLU A 287 -3.97 -4.65 -9.22
N GLU A 288 -3.92 -5.07 -7.96
CA GLU A 288 -3.85 -4.17 -6.79
C GLU A 288 -2.54 -3.37 -6.71
N GLU A 289 -1.49 -3.79 -7.40
CA GLU A 289 -0.21 -3.08 -7.44
C GLU A 289 -0.23 -1.93 -8.49
N GLN A 290 -1.21 -1.90 -9.42
CA GLN A 290 -1.31 -0.93 -10.52
C GLN A 290 -1.44 0.54 -10.04
N GLY A 291 -1.61 0.76 -8.73
CA GLY A 291 -1.63 2.08 -8.10
C GLY A 291 -0.26 2.61 -7.66
N GLN A 292 0.82 1.83 -7.75
CA GLN A 292 2.15 2.21 -7.21
C GLN A 292 3.01 3.05 -8.16
N GLN A 293 2.40 3.69 -9.16
CA GLN A 293 3.12 4.68 -9.94
C GLN A 293 3.16 5.98 -9.15
N SER A 294 4.31 6.21 -8.49
CA SER A 294 4.61 7.43 -7.77
C SER A 294 4.25 8.66 -8.61
N SER A 295 3.58 9.63 -7.99
CA SER A 295 3.30 10.91 -8.62
C SER A 295 4.60 11.61 -9.03
N LYS A 296 4.47 12.67 -9.83
CA LYS A 296 5.57 13.61 -9.99
C LYS A 296 6.03 14.14 -8.61
N PRO A 297 7.31 14.49 -8.46
CA PRO A 297 7.82 15.10 -7.23
C PRO A 297 7.01 16.36 -6.87
N ILE A 298 6.62 16.44 -5.60
CA ILE A 298 5.91 17.55 -4.99
C ILE A 298 6.94 18.30 -4.15
N PRO A 299 7.31 19.54 -4.51
CA PRO A 299 8.22 20.33 -3.70
C PRO A 299 7.56 20.70 -2.37
N ILE A 300 8.31 20.64 -1.28
CA ILE A 300 7.86 20.99 0.07
C ILE A 300 8.89 21.85 0.81
N ALA A 301 8.43 22.65 1.77
CA ALA A 301 9.23 23.36 2.74
C ALA A 301 9.03 22.73 4.13
N ALA A 302 9.75 21.64 4.39
CA ALA A 302 9.63 20.87 5.62
C ALA A 302 9.97 21.71 6.87
N GLN A 303 9.18 21.58 7.93
CA GLN A 303 9.27 22.45 9.13
C GLN A 303 9.93 21.78 10.34
N SER A 304 10.18 20.47 10.30
CA SER A 304 10.76 19.71 11.44
C SER A 304 10.05 19.89 12.78
N LYS A 305 8.74 20.15 12.76
CA LYS A 305 7.96 20.23 13.99
C LYS A 305 7.94 18.85 14.64
N LYS A 306 8.44 18.76 15.87
CA LYS A 306 8.36 17.54 16.67
C LYS A 306 7.14 17.59 17.59
N LEU A 307 6.44 16.46 17.70
CA LEU A 307 5.32 16.29 18.63
C LEU A 307 5.82 15.45 19.80
N THR A 308 6.23 16.10 20.90
CA THR A 308 6.82 15.40 22.05
C THR A 308 5.84 15.35 23.22
N ALA A 309 5.56 14.16 23.73
CA ALA A 309 4.73 13.88 24.89
C ALA A 309 5.31 12.72 25.70
N HIS A 310 5.44 12.92 27.01
CA HIS A 310 5.96 11.92 27.95
C HIS A 310 4.86 11.28 28.79
N SER A 311 3.61 11.75 28.67
CA SER A 311 2.45 11.17 29.34
C SER A 311 1.21 11.09 28.42
N PRO A 312 0.25 10.21 28.74
CA PRO A 312 -1.04 10.14 28.03
C PRO A 312 -1.81 11.48 28.00
N GLU A 313 -1.71 12.29 29.06
CA GLU A 313 -2.36 13.60 29.16
C GLU A 313 -1.70 14.64 28.26
N GLU A 314 -0.39 14.56 28.06
CA GLU A 314 0.33 15.38 27.09
C GLU A 314 -0.04 15.00 25.67
N VAL A 315 -0.13 13.69 25.38
CA VAL A 315 -0.62 13.19 24.09
C VAL A 315 -2.02 13.73 23.78
N ALA A 316 -2.96 13.61 24.72
CA ALA A 316 -4.32 14.12 24.55
C ALA A 316 -4.36 15.64 24.28
N ARG A 317 -3.52 16.43 24.99
CA ARG A 317 -3.40 17.87 24.76
C ARG A 317 -2.88 18.21 23.37
N ILE A 318 -1.82 17.52 22.92
CA ILE A 318 -1.25 17.72 21.58
C ILE A 318 -2.28 17.37 20.51
N LEU A 319 -2.97 16.24 20.65
CA LEU A 319 -4.00 15.82 19.70
C LEU A 319 -5.15 16.83 19.58
N GLN A 320 -5.57 17.40 20.70
CA GLN A 320 -6.59 18.44 20.70
C GLN A 320 -6.10 19.74 20.05
N GLN A 321 -4.87 20.16 20.33
CA GLN A 321 -4.32 21.43 19.82
C GLN A 321 -3.94 21.37 18.34
N GLU A 322 -3.31 20.28 17.91
CA GLU A 322 -2.75 20.15 16.55
C GLU A 322 -3.75 19.60 15.53
N PHE A 323 -4.68 18.75 15.99
CA PHE A 323 -5.58 17.99 15.12
C PHE A 323 -7.06 18.17 15.49
N GLY A 324 -7.37 18.88 16.58
CA GLY A 324 -8.75 19.08 17.02
C GLY A 324 -9.42 17.81 17.56
N ILE A 325 -8.63 16.81 17.96
CA ILE A 325 -9.12 15.52 18.44
C ILE A 325 -9.28 15.58 19.97
N ALA A 326 -10.53 15.55 20.43
CA ALA A 326 -10.84 15.49 21.85
C ALA A 326 -10.74 14.06 22.36
N VAL A 327 -9.94 13.86 23.40
CA VAL A 327 -9.80 12.59 24.10
C VAL A 327 -10.32 12.77 25.52
N PHE A 328 -11.22 11.90 25.95
CA PHE A 328 -11.87 12.01 27.26
C PHE A 328 -11.48 10.83 28.15
N GLY A 329 -10.86 11.12 29.30
CA GLY A 329 -10.57 10.16 30.35
C GLY A 329 -9.07 9.81 30.52
N PRO A 330 -8.63 9.52 31.74
CA PRO A 330 -7.22 9.22 32.06
C PRO A 330 -6.78 7.79 31.68
N TYR A 331 -7.70 6.93 31.26
CA TYR A 331 -7.45 5.51 31.05
C TYR A 331 -7.05 5.24 29.59
N ALA A 332 -5.86 5.69 29.21
CA ALA A 332 -5.18 5.01 28.11
C ALA A 332 -4.93 3.56 28.58
N THR A 333 -5.32 2.59 27.78
CA THR A 333 -4.82 1.22 27.99
C THR A 333 -3.47 1.14 27.31
N ASP A 334 -2.43 0.79 28.07
CA ASP A 334 -1.14 0.40 27.50
C ASP A 334 -1.37 -0.89 26.71
N ASP A 335 -1.02 -0.88 25.43
CA ASP A 335 -1.03 -2.10 24.65
C ASP A 335 0.15 -2.99 25.09
N ALA A 336 -0.02 -4.31 25.00
CA ALA A 336 0.96 -5.30 25.49
C ALA A 336 2.33 -5.24 24.79
N VAL A 337 2.41 -4.46 23.70
CA VAL A 337 3.59 -4.28 22.84
C VAL A 337 4.46 -3.09 23.30
N SER A 338 4.04 -2.35 24.32
CA SER A 338 4.81 -1.19 24.83
C SER A 338 6.14 -1.63 25.47
N THR A 339 7.21 -0.90 25.16
CA THR A 339 8.56 -1.05 25.72
C THR A 339 8.95 0.25 26.46
N GLU A 340 10.18 0.33 26.97
CA GLU A 340 10.69 1.55 27.62
C GLU A 340 10.64 2.78 26.68
N ASN A 341 11.01 2.57 25.41
CA ASN A 341 11.16 3.65 24.43
C ASN A 341 9.97 3.75 23.47
N TYR A 342 9.26 2.64 23.23
CA TYR A 342 8.08 2.63 22.35
C TYR A 342 6.81 2.46 23.19
N LYS A 343 5.86 3.38 23.08
CA LYS A 343 4.56 3.27 23.78
C LYS A 343 3.41 3.33 22.79
N GLN A 344 2.40 2.53 23.05
CA GLN A 344 1.15 2.58 22.30
C GLN A 344 0.00 2.81 23.27
N TYR A 345 -0.71 3.90 23.05
CA TYR A 345 -1.86 4.30 23.83
C TYR A 345 -3.16 4.08 23.06
N SER A 346 -4.19 3.60 23.76
CA SER A 346 -5.52 3.39 23.20
C SER A 346 -6.60 4.06 24.02
N TRP A 347 -7.44 4.86 23.37
CA TRP A 347 -8.61 5.50 23.96
C TRP A 347 -9.89 5.15 23.22
N GLN A 348 -10.96 4.94 23.97
CA GLN A 348 -12.30 4.94 23.41
C GLN A 348 -12.86 6.36 23.40
N ILE A 349 -12.95 6.97 22.22
CA ILE A 349 -13.35 8.38 22.09
C ILE A 349 -14.86 8.55 21.91
N GLU A 350 -15.52 7.56 21.28
CA GLU A 350 -16.97 7.47 21.10
C GLU A 350 -17.40 5.99 21.12
N GLU A 351 -18.70 5.72 21.10
CA GLU A 351 -19.20 4.34 20.99
C GLU A 351 -18.68 3.70 19.69
N GLY A 352 -17.89 2.63 19.83
CA GLY A 352 -17.24 1.91 18.73
C GLY A 352 -15.98 2.57 18.16
N LYS A 353 -15.67 3.84 18.46
CA LYS A 353 -14.48 4.52 17.94
C LYS A 353 -13.30 4.42 18.90
N ILE A 354 -12.19 3.87 18.39
CA ILE A 354 -10.95 3.69 19.12
C ILE A 354 -9.86 4.55 18.47
N LEU A 355 -9.24 5.42 19.26
CA LEU A 355 -8.04 6.15 18.91
C LEU A 355 -6.83 5.37 19.41
N LYS A 356 -5.94 5.00 18.50
CA LYS A 356 -4.60 4.48 18.82
C LYS A 356 -3.56 5.54 18.52
N VAL A 357 -2.57 5.68 19.40
CA VAL A 357 -1.44 6.62 19.24
C VAL A 357 -0.16 5.88 19.57
N GLU A 358 0.87 6.13 18.77
CA GLU A 358 2.17 5.48 18.88
C GLU A 358 3.23 6.54 19.15
N THR A 359 4.08 6.28 20.14
CA THR A 359 5.22 7.15 20.49
C THR A 359 6.52 6.36 20.51
N LEU A 360 7.61 7.03 20.12
CA LEU A 360 8.98 6.52 20.18
C LEU A 360 9.86 7.59 20.84
N ASP A 361 10.54 7.25 21.93
CA ASP A 361 11.35 8.17 22.74
C ASP A 361 10.58 9.44 23.15
N GLY A 362 9.28 9.29 23.42
CA GLY A 362 8.36 10.38 23.74
C GLY A 362 7.93 11.23 22.52
N GLN A 363 8.39 10.96 21.32
CA GLN A 363 7.87 11.60 20.11
C GLN A 363 6.66 10.83 19.56
N ILE A 364 5.55 11.52 19.28
CA ILE A 364 4.39 10.95 18.60
C ILE A 364 4.78 10.65 17.15
N MET A 365 4.72 9.37 16.79
CA MET A 365 5.05 8.88 15.45
C MET A 365 3.81 8.71 14.58
N GLY A 366 2.66 8.46 15.20
CA GLY A 366 1.42 8.32 14.46
C GLY A 366 0.21 8.17 15.37
N PHE A 367 -0.96 8.31 14.77
CA PHE A 367 -2.22 7.97 15.39
C PHE A 367 -3.23 7.51 14.35
N ARG A 368 -4.25 6.78 14.78
CA ARG A 368 -5.37 6.37 13.94
C ARG A 368 -6.65 6.25 14.74
N ILE A 369 -7.72 6.82 14.20
CA ILE A 369 -9.08 6.59 14.67
C ILE A 369 -9.67 5.45 13.85
N SER A 370 -9.89 4.31 14.49
CA SER A 370 -10.66 3.20 13.95
C SER A 370 -12.12 3.37 14.36
N SER A 371 -13.04 3.25 13.40
CA SER A 371 -14.47 3.09 13.69
C SER A 371 -14.85 1.65 13.33
N PRO A 372 -15.91 1.07 13.92
CA PRO A 372 -16.46 -0.18 13.41
C PRO A 372 -16.91 0.13 11.98
N ASP A 373 -16.53 -0.70 11.02
CA ASP A 373 -16.92 -0.52 9.63
C ASP A 373 -18.45 -0.38 9.55
N ILE A 374 -18.93 0.85 9.43
CA ILE A 374 -20.25 1.09 8.87
C ILE A 374 -20.00 0.97 7.38
N GLU A 375 -20.00 -0.27 6.88
CA GLU A 375 -20.36 -0.51 5.50
C GLU A 375 -21.79 0.02 5.34
N ASP A 376 -21.94 1.33 5.16
CA ASP A 376 -23.17 1.90 4.66
C ASP A 376 -23.11 1.72 3.14
N PRO A 377 -23.82 0.74 2.56
CA PRO A 377 -23.79 0.48 1.13
C PRO A 377 -24.24 1.69 0.30
N ASN A 378 -24.84 2.72 0.92
CA ASN A 378 -25.28 3.95 0.26
C ASN A 378 -24.26 5.10 0.29
N VAL A 379 -23.15 4.99 1.03
CA VAL A 379 -22.11 6.04 1.04
C VAL A 379 -21.06 5.73 -0.02
N SER A 380 -21.56 5.69 -1.26
CA SER A 380 -20.75 5.52 -2.48
C SER A 380 -20.29 6.88 -2.99
N THR A 381 -19.39 7.56 -2.28
CA THR A 381 -18.54 8.57 -2.92
C THR A 381 -17.30 7.85 -3.46
N ASN A 382 -17.42 7.24 -4.65
CA ASN A 382 -16.30 6.59 -5.35
C ASN A 382 -15.28 7.58 -5.93
N ALA A 383 -15.46 8.88 -5.74
CA ALA A 383 -14.53 9.87 -6.20
C ALA A 383 -13.32 9.97 -5.26
N ILE A 384 -12.12 9.79 -5.80
CA ILE A 384 -10.89 10.24 -5.16
C ILE A 384 -10.93 11.76 -5.12
N HIS A 385 -10.89 12.33 -3.92
CA HIS A 385 -10.85 13.77 -3.70
C HIS A 385 -9.41 14.23 -3.93
N LYS A 386 -9.03 14.49 -5.18
CA LYS A 386 -7.67 14.90 -5.55
C LYS A 386 -7.26 16.21 -4.90
N GLU A 387 -8.22 17.08 -4.61
CA GLU A 387 -8.06 18.33 -3.88
C GLU A 387 -7.50 18.12 -2.46
N LEU A 388 -7.87 17.02 -1.80
CA LEU A 388 -7.40 16.72 -0.45
C LEU A 388 -5.95 16.23 -0.40
N ALA A 389 -5.36 15.82 -1.53
CA ALA A 389 -3.94 15.49 -1.60
C ALA A 389 -3.06 16.70 -1.23
N GLY A 390 -3.50 17.92 -1.59
CA GLY A 390 -2.82 19.15 -1.19
C GLY A 390 -2.89 19.39 0.32
N THR A 391 -4.04 19.11 0.94
CA THR A 391 -4.22 19.18 2.40
C THR A 391 -3.32 18.17 3.11
N ALA A 392 -3.32 16.90 2.66
CA ALA A 392 -2.46 15.86 3.20
C ALA A 392 -0.97 16.20 3.08
N THR A 393 -0.55 16.79 1.95
CA THR A 393 0.83 17.26 1.74
C THR A 393 1.23 18.30 2.78
N ARG A 394 0.40 19.35 2.98
CA ARG A 394 0.68 20.41 3.98
C ARG A 394 0.74 19.87 5.40
N ILE A 395 -0.04 18.84 5.72
CA ILE A 395 0.00 18.21 7.05
C ILE A 395 1.34 17.52 7.27
N ILE A 396 1.79 16.70 6.32
CA ILE A 396 3.08 16.00 6.40
C ILE A 396 4.25 16.98 6.44
N GLU A 397 4.25 18.00 5.59
CA GLU A 397 5.28 19.03 5.49
C GLU A 397 5.66 19.64 6.86
N ARG A 398 4.68 19.82 7.76
CA ARG A 398 4.95 20.34 9.11
C ARG A 398 5.88 19.45 9.94
N TYR A 399 5.79 18.13 9.76
CA TYR A 399 6.45 17.15 10.61
C TYR A 399 7.67 16.48 9.97
N MET A 400 7.90 16.70 8.67
CA MET A 400 9.07 16.18 7.97
C MET A 400 10.37 16.85 8.43
N ASP A 401 11.48 16.11 8.36
CA ASP A 401 12.82 16.65 8.56
C ASP A 401 13.15 17.76 7.55
N ALA A 402 13.85 18.80 8.01
CA ALA A 402 14.11 20.04 7.29
C ALA A 402 14.92 19.83 6.01
N ASN A 403 15.64 18.72 5.90
CA ASN A 403 16.39 18.37 4.70
C ASN A 403 15.50 17.72 3.63
N THR A 404 14.24 17.42 3.96
CA THR A 404 13.26 16.90 3.01
C THR A 404 12.70 18.04 2.16
N LYS A 405 12.98 17.99 0.86
CA LYS A 405 12.57 19.01 -0.12
C LYS A 405 11.51 18.53 -1.10
N GLU A 406 11.35 17.21 -1.24
CA GLU A 406 10.45 16.63 -2.22
C GLU A 406 9.72 15.41 -1.64
N LEU A 407 8.44 15.28 -1.97
CA LEU A 407 7.61 14.11 -1.70
C LEU A 407 7.05 13.54 -3.00
N GLN A 408 6.66 12.27 -3.01
CA GLN A 408 5.84 11.68 -4.06
C GLN A 408 4.64 10.96 -3.43
N LEU A 409 3.44 11.19 -3.95
CA LEU A 409 2.24 10.45 -3.59
C LEU A 409 2.30 9.10 -4.30
N ILE A 410 2.29 8.00 -3.55
CA ILE A 410 2.45 6.63 -4.07
C ILE A 410 1.17 5.81 -4.03
N ASP A 411 0.18 6.25 -3.25
CA ASP A 411 -1.09 5.54 -3.13
C ASP A 411 -2.16 6.45 -2.53
N VAL A 412 -3.41 6.22 -2.92
CA VAL A 412 -4.59 6.80 -2.26
C VAL A 412 -5.57 5.67 -1.99
N LYS A 413 -5.61 5.22 -0.73
CA LYS A 413 -6.54 4.18 -0.30
C LYS A 413 -7.86 4.78 0.14
N LYS A 414 -8.97 4.23 -0.35
CA LYS A 414 -10.32 4.57 0.09
C LYS A 414 -10.84 3.49 1.05
N ALA A 415 -11.48 3.92 2.13
CA ALA A 415 -12.29 3.03 2.98
C ALA A 415 -13.51 3.83 3.50
N GLY A 416 -14.71 3.50 2.98
CA GLY A 416 -15.94 4.24 3.31
C GLY A 416 -15.81 5.75 3.04
N LEU A 417 -15.96 6.54 4.10
CA LEU A 417 -15.83 8.01 4.14
C LEU A 417 -14.42 8.50 4.45
N THR A 418 -13.41 7.64 4.29
CA THR A 418 -12.03 7.97 4.61
C THR A 418 -11.14 7.78 3.39
N GLN A 419 -10.17 8.69 3.24
CA GLN A 419 -9.12 8.59 2.23
C GLN A 419 -7.75 8.71 2.90
N THR A 420 -6.90 7.72 2.65
CA THR A 420 -5.52 7.67 3.15
C THR A 420 -4.57 7.96 1.99
N TYR A 421 -3.86 9.07 2.09
CA TYR A 421 -2.85 9.51 1.13
C TYR A 421 -1.49 9.06 1.63
N ARG A 422 -0.80 8.23 0.85
CA ARG A 422 0.50 7.67 1.21
C ARG A 422 1.60 8.32 0.37
N PHE A 423 2.62 8.83 1.03
CA PHE A 423 3.74 9.53 0.43
C PHE A 423 5.05 8.82 0.72
N ILE A 424 6.05 9.06 -0.12
CA ILE A 424 7.45 8.74 0.15
C ILE A 424 8.29 9.98 -0.09
N ARG A 425 9.46 10.03 0.54
CA ARG A 425 10.45 11.07 0.24
C ARG A 425 10.96 10.90 -1.19
N SER A 426 11.25 12.02 -1.82
CA SER A 426 11.96 12.07 -3.09
C SER A 426 13.22 12.93 -2.97
N HIS A 427 14.20 12.66 -3.82
CA HIS A 427 15.41 13.46 -3.96
C HIS A 427 15.84 13.46 -5.43
N GLN A 428 16.01 14.64 -6.03
CA GLN A 428 16.31 14.78 -7.47
C GLN A 428 15.24 14.08 -8.35
N GLY A 429 14.00 14.08 -7.86
CA GLY A 429 12.85 13.40 -8.45
C GLY A 429 12.89 11.88 -8.44
N ILE A 430 13.81 11.27 -7.70
CA ILE A 430 13.90 9.82 -7.49
C ILE A 430 13.27 9.48 -6.13
N PRO A 431 12.43 8.43 -6.05
CA PRO A 431 11.85 7.98 -4.79
C PRO A 431 12.91 7.37 -3.85
N VAL A 432 12.76 7.62 -2.55
CA VAL A 432 13.51 6.94 -1.49
C VAL A 432 12.63 5.80 -0.96
N ILE A 433 12.95 4.56 -1.33
CA ILE A 433 12.16 3.36 -1.04
C ILE A 433 12.64 2.74 0.27
N ASN A 434 12.47 3.48 1.37
CA ASN A 434 12.69 2.96 2.72
C ASN A 434 11.37 2.90 3.50
N LYS A 435 10.66 4.03 3.59
CA LYS A 435 9.45 4.19 4.38
C LYS A 435 8.48 5.13 3.70
N SER A 436 7.21 4.92 4.01
CA SER A 436 6.13 5.81 3.59
C SER A 436 5.53 6.55 4.76
N TYR A 437 5.04 7.74 4.48
CA TYR A 437 4.26 8.57 5.37
C TYR A 437 2.80 8.50 4.95
N SER A 438 1.85 8.65 5.86
CA SER A 438 0.45 8.72 5.45
C SER A 438 -0.39 9.67 6.28
N VAL A 439 -1.41 10.21 5.62
CA VAL A 439 -2.46 11.02 6.26
C VAL A 439 -3.80 10.44 5.87
N THR A 440 -4.63 10.15 6.86
CA THR A 440 -6.02 9.73 6.66
C THR A 440 -6.94 10.90 6.98
N LEU A 441 -7.78 11.25 6.02
CA LEU A 441 -8.78 12.31 6.11
C LEU A 441 -10.20 11.73 6.08
N ASP A 442 -11.08 12.30 6.89
CA ASP A 442 -12.53 12.13 6.73
C ASP A 442 -13.00 12.99 5.55
N THR A 443 -13.66 12.40 4.56
CA THR A 443 -14.00 13.10 3.31
C THR A 443 -15.19 14.04 3.43
N ILE A 444 -15.93 14.01 4.54
CA ILE A 444 -17.07 14.93 4.77
C ILE A 444 -16.61 16.16 5.55
N THR A 445 -15.82 15.95 6.59
CA THR A 445 -15.37 17.00 7.51
C THR A 445 -14.00 17.54 7.17
N GLU A 446 -13.27 16.87 6.27
CA GLU A 446 -11.88 17.15 5.87
C GLU A 446 -10.89 17.12 7.05
N LYS A 447 -11.29 16.52 8.18
CA LYS A 447 -10.47 16.42 9.38
C LYS A 447 -9.48 15.27 9.30
N VAL A 448 -8.32 15.45 9.93
CA VAL A 448 -7.31 14.41 10.10
C VAL A 448 -7.79 13.39 11.12
N ILE A 449 -7.92 12.15 10.70
CA ILE A 449 -8.33 11.02 11.54
C ILE A 449 -7.24 9.94 11.62
N GLY A 450 -6.15 10.11 10.87
CA GLY A 450 -4.95 9.29 11.01
C GLY A 450 -3.72 10.00 10.45
N LEU A 451 -2.59 9.72 11.05
CA LEU A 451 -1.27 10.20 10.66
C LEU A 451 -0.25 9.10 10.94
N ASP A 452 0.63 8.83 9.99
CA ASP A 452 1.78 7.95 10.16
C ASP A 452 3.03 8.66 9.63
N LEU A 453 3.96 8.97 10.53
CA LEU A 453 5.22 9.64 10.22
C LEU A 453 6.39 8.66 10.05
N GLY A 454 6.15 7.35 10.20
CA GLY A 454 7.16 6.30 10.06
C GLY A 454 8.20 6.26 11.19
N TYR A 455 8.56 5.06 11.66
CA TYR A 455 9.52 4.88 12.76
C TYR A 455 10.98 4.93 12.31
N SER A 456 11.63 6.09 12.26
CA SER A 456 13.11 6.19 12.45
C SER A 456 13.63 7.62 12.40
N VAL A 457 14.77 7.82 13.05
CA VAL A 457 15.73 8.88 12.73
C VAL A 457 16.05 8.78 11.23
N GLN A 458 15.65 9.76 10.43
CA GLN A 458 16.05 9.82 9.03
C GLN A 458 17.57 9.77 8.96
N GLY A 459 18.13 8.82 8.20
CA GLY A 459 19.56 8.75 7.97
C GLY A 459 20.07 10.10 7.47
N SER A 460 21.01 10.69 8.20
CA SER A 460 21.72 11.92 7.80
C SER A 460 22.71 11.66 6.66
N ALA A 461 22.83 10.41 6.21
CA ALA A 461 23.73 10.03 5.14
C ALA A 461 23.34 10.74 3.84
N ALA A 462 24.34 11.27 3.15
CA ALA A 462 24.15 11.93 1.87
C ALA A 462 23.69 10.91 0.83
N LEU A 463 22.61 11.23 0.11
CA LEU A 463 22.16 10.42 -1.02
C LEU A 463 23.14 10.59 -2.20
N PRO A 464 23.47 9.51 -2.94
CA PRO A 464 24.29 9.61 -4.15
C PRO A 464 23.67 10.54 -5.19
N ASP A 465 24.51 11.20 -6.00
CA ASP A 465 24.01 12.07 -7.07
C ASP A 465 23.53 11.24 -8.28
N LYS A 466 22.27 11.47 -8.68
CA LYS A 466 21.66 10.92 -9.90
C LYS A 466 22.52 11.09 -11.15
N SER A 467 23.28 12.18 -11.26
CA SER A 467 24.11 12.45 -12.45
C SER A 467 25.19 11.38 -12.69
N LYS A 468 25.55 10.63 -11.63
CA LYS A 468 26.54 9.54 -11.68
C LYS A 468 25.92 8.19 -12.04
N ALA A 469 24.61 8.11 -12.20
CA ALA A 469 23.95 6.87 -12.59
C ALA A 469 24.30 6.50 -14.03
N MET A 470 24.58 5.22 -14.26
CA MET A 470 24.62 4.64 -15.60
C MET A 470 23.25 4.72 -16.28
N THR A 471 23.21 4.44 -17.57
CA THR A 471 21.93 4.46 -18.30
C THR A 471 21.06 3.24 -17.96
N PRO A 472 19.73 3.33 -18.11
CA PRO A 472 18.83 2.18 -17.95
C PRO A 472 19.20 0.99 -18.84
N GLU A 473 19.75 1.25 -20.04
CA GLU A 473 20.20 0.19 -20.96
C GLU A 473 21.36 -0.61 -20.38
N ALA A 474 22.36 0.07 -19.79
CA ALA A 474 23.51 -0.59 -19.18
C ALA A 474 23.07 -1.42 -17.95
N ALA A 475 22.21 -0.85 -17.11
CA ALA A 475 21.67 -1.55 -15.94
C ALA A 475 20.81 -2.76 -16.34
N ALA A 476 19.98 -2.65 -17.37
CA ALA A 476 19.18 -3.76 -17.88
C ALA A 476 20.03 -4.89 -18.43
N ALA A 477 21.15 -4.58 -19.10
CA ALA A 477 22.07 -5.60 -19.60
C ALA A 477 22.71 -6.40 -18.45
N ILE A 478 23.09 -5.73 -17.37
CA ILE A 478 23.59 -6.37 -16.13
C ILE A 478 22.48 -7.24 -15.52
N TYR A 479 21.30 -6.66 -15.32
CA TYR A 479 20.16 -7.36 -14.72
C TYR A 479 19.81 -8.63 -15.49
N LEU A 480 19.61 -8.51 -16.81
CA LEU A 480 19.15 -9.61 -17.66
C LEU A 480 20.21 -10.68 -17.93
N LYS A 481 21.48 -10.38 -17.66
CA LYS A 481 22.55 -11.38 -17.66
C LYS A 481 22.38 -12.35 -16.48
N GLU A 482 22.06 -11.82 -15.30
CA GLU A 482 21.82 -12.61 -14.10
C GLU A 482 20.40 -13.21 -14.08
N ARG A 483 19.42 -12.47 -14.63
CA ARG A 483 17.99 -12.81 -14.61
C ARG A 483 17.38 -12.67 -16.01
N PRO A 484 17.65 -13.63 -16.91
CA PRO A 484 17.15 -13.54 -18.27
C PRO A 484 15.62 -13.68 -18.33
N LEU A 485 15.00 -12.87 -19.19
CA LEU A 485 13.58 -13.03 -19.54
C LEU A 485 13.33 -14.41 -20.13
N SER A 486 12.35 -15.10 -19.57
CA SER A 486 11.91 -16.42 -20.00
C SER A 486 10.50 -16.33 -20.57
N LEU A 487 10.30 -16.98 -21.72
CA LEU A 487 8.99 -17.12 -22.34
C LEU A 487 8.27 -18.31 -21.70
N VAL A 488 7.08 -18.09 -21.16
CA VAL A 488 6.34 -19.10 -20.37
C VAL A 488 4.84 -18.97 -20.60
N TYR A 489 4.08 -20.01 -20.27
CA TYR A 489 2.63 -19.90 -20.12
C TYR A 489 2.23 -19.76 -18.65
N ILE A 490 1.37 -18.78 -18.37
CA ILE A 490 0.72 -18.59 -17.07
C ILE A 490 -0.80 -18.58 -17.24
N MET A 491 -1.53 -18.88 -16.16
CA MET A 491 -2.98 -18.75 -16.12
C MET A 491 -3.35 -17.35 -15.60
N LEU A 492 -4.15 -16.61 -16.35
CA LEU A 492 -4.65 -15.31 -15.94
C LEU A 492 -6.17 -15.30 -16.01
N GLU A 493 -6.79 -14.61 -15.05
CA GLU A 493 -8.23 -14.40 -15.04
C GLU A 493 -8.61 -13.23 -15.94
N ASP A 494 -9.46 -13.46 -16.93
CA ASP A 494 -10.21 -12.40 -17.61
C ASP A 494 -11.41 -12.04 -16.72
N LYS A 495 -11.28 -10.95 -15.96
CA LYS A 495 -12.32 -10.45 -15.06
C LYS A 495 -13.64 -10.12 -15.76
N LYS A 496 -13.61 -9.76 -17.05
CA LYS A 496 -14.84 -9.44 -17.80
C LYS A 496 -15.62 -10.71 -18.13
N GLN A 497 -14.91 -11.81 -18.36
CA GLN A 497 -15.49 -13.10 -18.73
C GLN A 497 -15.57 -14.08 -17.55
N GLN A 498 -15.01 -13.71 -16.39
CA GLN A 498 -14.83 -14.58 -15.21
C GLN A 498 -14.21 -15.92 -15.60
N LYS A 499 -13.23 -15.87 -16.50
CA LYS A 499 -12.63 -17.06 -17.10
C LYS A 499 -11.12 -17.00 -16.97
N VAL A 500 -10.53 -18.08 -16.48
CA VAL A 500 -9.08 -18.22 -16.42
C VAL A 500 -8.59 -18.84 -17.73
N THR A 501 -7.69 -18.15 -18.43
CA THR A 501 -7.12 -18.61 -19.71
C THR A 501 -5.60 -18.59 -19.69
N PRO A 502 -4.95 -19.44 -20.50
CA PRO A 502 -3.50 -19.43 -20.60
C PRO A 502 -3.03 -18.22 -21.43
N HIS A 503 -2.04 -17.50 -20.91
CA HIS A 503 -1.36 -16.41 -21.60
C HIS A 503 0.10 -16.75 -21.81
N LEU A 504 0.62 -16.36 -22.98
CA LEU A 504 2.03 -16.44 -23.29
C LEU A 504 2.71 -15.14 -22.85
N VAL A 505 3.71 -15.23 -21.98
CA VAL A 505 4.32 -14.05 -21.36
C VAL A 505 5.83 -14.16 -21.27
N TYR A 506 6.52 -13.02 -21.30
CA TYR A 506 7.89 -12.90 -20.83
C TYR A 506 7.88 -12.50 -19.36
N GLN A 507 8.58 -13.27 -18.52
CA GLN A 507 8.76 -12.94 -17.12
C GLN A 507 10.19 -13.22 -16.67
N ILE A 508 10.57 -12.62 -15.55
CA ILE A 508 11.74 -13.04 -14.78
C ILE A 508 11.26 -14.06 -13.75
N TYR A 509 12.00 -15.15 -13.61
CA TYR A 509 11.77 -16.07 -12.51
C TYR A 509 12.41 -15.52 -11.23
N TYR A 510 11.61 -15.34 -10.20
CA TYR A 510 12.11 -15.16 -8.85
C TYR A 510 12.57 -16.53 -8.34
N HIS A 511 13.87 -16.69 -8.11
CA HIS A 511 14.37 -17.82 -7.32
C HIS A 511 14.14 -17.52 -5.83
N ASP A 512 14.51 -18.44 -4.93
CA ASP A 512 14.52 -18.22 -3.47
C ASP A 512 15.43 -17.05 -3.02
N THR A 513 16.21 -16.48 -3.93
CA THR A 513 17.01 -15.28 -3.72
C THR A 513 16.17 -14.00 -3.80
N PRO A 514 16.47 -12.99 -2.97
CA PRO A 514 15.73 -11.74 -2.89
C PRO A 514 15.64 -10.99 -4.23
N ARG A 515 14.84 -9.93 -4.25
CA ARG A 515 14.79 -8.97 -5.36
C ARG A 515 16.21 -8.57 -5.74
N LEU A 516 16.55 -8.75 -7.01
CA LEU A 516 17.84 -8.33 -7.55
C LEU A 516 17.79 -6.83 -7.83
N TYR A 517 18.80 -6.10 -7.38
CA TYR A 517 18.99 -4.69 -7.71
C TYR A 517 20.32 -4.49 -8.42
N VAL A 518 20.42 -3.45 -9.23
CA VAL A 518 21.69 -3.03 -9.83
C VAL A 518 22.05 -1.67 -9.25
N ASP A 519 23.18 -1.57 -8.58
CA ASP A 519 23.73 -0.29 -8.13
C ASP A 519 24.00 0.58 -9.36
N ALA A 520 23.33 1.73 -9.43
CA ALA A 520 23.34 2.58 -10.60
C ALA A 520 24.69 3.27 -10.81
N VAL A 521 25.52 3.39 -9.77
CA VAL A 521 26.83 4.07 -9.85
C VAL A 521 27.94 3.08 -10.16
N THR A 522 27.92 1.90 -9.54
CA THR A 522 29.00 0.91 -9.64
C THR A 522 28.70 -0.22 -10.63
N GLY A 523 27.43 -0.51 -10.91
CA GLY A 523 27.01 -1.68 -11.68
C GLY A 523 27.04 -2.99 -10.89
N GLU A 524 27.29 -2.93 -9.59
CA GLU A 524 27.24 -4.08 -8.71
C GLU A 524 25.81 -4.62 -8.61
N VAL A 525 25.68 -5.94 -8.61
CA VAL A 525 24.42 -6.64 -8.37
C VAL A 525 24.25 -6.83 -6.88
N ILE A 526 23.13 -6.35 -6.33
CA ILE A 526 22.79 -6.38 -4.89
C ILE A 526 21.63 -7.34 -4.65
#